data_AF-A0ABD4HMW1-F1
#
_entry.id   AF-A0ABD4HMW1-F1
#
_cell.length_a   1.000
_cell.length_b   1.000
_cell.length_c   1.000
_cell.angle_alpha   90.00
_cell.angle_beta   90.00
_cell.angle_gamma   90.00
#
_symmetry.space_group_name_H-M   'P 1'
#
loop_
_entity.id
_entity.type
_entity.pdbx_description
1 polymer ?
#
loop_
_entity_poly.entity_id
_entity_poly.type
_entity_poly.pdbx_seq_one_letter_code
_entity_poly.pdbx_strand_id
1 'polypeptide(L)'
;MVTPEEKKRILMNKQASGLGTLSNYVRMMALNGRVIKIDFEILRKSLSETGEYVYELNKIGNNINQISHKLNQTDIVEKEDVKYLVSEFKKMKINYLKAQQILLQEINKLTRTE
;
A
#
# COMPACT_ATOMS: atom_id res chain seq x y z
N MET A 1 -8.49 43.52 6.73
CA MET A 1 -8.81 42.96 8.06
C MET A 1 -9.83 41.84 7.84
N VAL A 2 -9.73 40.71 8.54
CA VAL A 2 -10.66 39.57 8.36
C VAL A 2 -11.88 39.77 9.24
N THR A 3 -13.09 39.62 8.69
CA THR A 3 -14.35 39.73 9.44
C THR A 3 -14.54 38.57 10.41
N PRO A 4 -15.39 38.72 11.45
CA PRO A 4 -15.71 37.62 12.37
C PRO A 4 -16.24 36.36 11.66
N GLU A 5 -17.14 36.52 10.70
CA GLU A 5 -17.67 35.44 9.85
C GLU A 5 -16.57 34.72 9.05
N GLU A 6 -15.69 35.46 8.39
CA GLU A 6 -14.57 34.88 7.65
C GLU A 6 -13.62 34.13 8.59
N LYS A 7 -13.33 34.70 9.76
CA LYS A 7 -12.49 34.05 10.78
C LYS A 7 -13.11 32.73 11.25
N LYS A 8 -14.43 32.71 11.48
CA LYS A 8 -15.16 31.48 11.84
C LYS A 8 -15.06 30.44 10.73
N ARG A 9 -15.27 30.83 9.48
CA ARG A 9 -15.19 29.93 8.32
C ARG A 9 -13.79 29.37 8.11
N ILE A 10 -12.76 30.20 8.27
CA ILE A 10 -11.36 29.78 8.20
C ILE A 10 -11.04 28.74 9.27
N LEU A 11 -11.50 28.92 10.50
CA LEU A 11 -11.28 27.97 11.59
C LEU A 11 -11.99 26.62 11.35
N MET A 12 -13.22 26.66 10.83
CA MET A 12 -13.96 25.45 10.44
C MET A 12 -13.24 24.69 9.33
N ASN A 13 -12.81 25.37 8.27
CA ASN A 13 -12.08 24.73 7.17
C ASN A 13 -10.73 24.17 7.63
N LYS A 14 -10.03 24.89 8.52
CA LYS A 14 -8.80 24.40 9.16
C LYS A 14 -9.06 23.11 9.94
N GLN A 15 -10.14 23.04 10.71
CA GLN A 15 -10.49 21.83 11.45
C GLN A 15 -10.82 20.66 10.51
N ALA A 16 -11.60 20.90 9.44
CA ALA A 16 -11.92 19.88 8.44
C ALA A 16 -10.68 19.36 7.68
N SER A 17 -9.69 20.23 7.44
CA SER A 17 -8.43 19.85 6.78
C SER A 17 -7.54 18.93 7.62
N GLY A 18 -7.74 18.86 8.94
CA GLY A 18 -6.88 18.11 9.86
C GLY A 18 -5.55 18.79 10.23
N LEU A 19 -5.32 20.04 9.82
CA LEU A 19 -4.08 20.77 10.15
C LEU A 19 -4.11 21.33 11.58
N GLY A 20 -3.02 21.13 12.32
CA GLY A 20 -2.94 21.45 13.75
C GLY A 20 -3.00 22.94 14.07
N THR A 21 -2.41 23.81 13.24
CA THR A 21 -2.35 25.26 13.50
C THR A 21 -2.92 26.07 12.34
N LEU A 22 -3.45 27.26 12.67
CA LEU A 22 -3.99 28.18 11.68
C LEU A 22 -2.91 28.66 10.72
N SER A 23 -1.69 28.92 11.22
CA SER A 23 -0.56 29.34 10.41
C SER A 23 -0.20 28.30 9.34
N ASN A 24 -0.22 27.01 9.70
CA ASN A 24 0.04 25.93 8.74
C ASN A 24 -1.09 25.81 7.69
N TYR A 25 -2.35 25.90 8.13
CA TYR A 25 -3.50 25.89 7.22
C TYR A 25 -3.45 27.04 6.19
N VAL A 26 -3.23 28.27 6.65
CA VAL A 26 -3.16 29.44 5.77
C VAL A 26 -1.97 29.34 4.82
N ARG A 27 -0.80 28.90 5.29
CA ARG A 27 0.38 28.68 4.44
C ARG A 27 0.08 27.68 3.34
N MET A 28 -0.53 26.54 3.68
CA MET A 28 -0.86 25.49 2.71
C MET A 28 -1.91 25.95 1.69
N MET A 29 -2.95 26.67 2.14
CA MET A 29 -3.95 27.27 1.24
C MET A 29 -3.35 28.33 0.33
N ALA A 30 -2.46 29.19 0.84
CA ALA A 30 -1.84 30.26 0.05
C ALA A 30 -0.87 29.72 -1.01
N LEU A 31 -0.14 28.65 -0.70
CA LEU A 31 0.79 28.02 -1.65
C LEU A 31 0.09 27.15 -2.69
N ASN A 32 -0.95 26.40 -2.28
CA ASN A 32 -1.53 25.33 -3.12
C ASN A 32 -2.94 25.64 -3.62
N GLY A 33 -3.56 26.74 -3.18
CA GLY A 33 -4.94 27.13 -3.52
C GLY A 33 -6.04 26.28 -2.86
N ARG A 34 -5.74 25.04 -2.45
CA ARG A 34 -6.65 24.12 -1.77
C ARG A 34 -5.92 23.19 -0.82
N VAL A 35 -6.63 22.71 0.21
CA VAL A 35 -6.16 21.65 1.12
C VAL A 35 -7.23 20.56 1.15
N ILE A 36 -6.86 19.35 0.72
CA ILE A 36 -7.74 18.19 0.68
C ILE A 36 -7.20 17.17 1.69
N LYS A 37 -8.06 16.75 2.62
CA LYS A 37 -7.77 15.62 3.50
C LYS A 37 -8.27 14.35 2.83
N ILE A 38 -7.35 13.48 2.43
CA ILE A 38 -7.67 12.16 1.88
C ILE A 38 -7.55 11.13 3.01
N ASP A 39 -8.62 10.37 3.24
CA ASP A 39 -8.61 9.26 4.19
C ASP A 39 -8.11 7.99 3.48
N PHE A 40 -6.95 7.50 3.92
CA PHE A 40 -6.33 6.28 3.40
C PHE A 40 -6.61 5.05 4.28
N GLU A 41 -7.50 5.12 5.27
CA GLU A 41 -7.79 3.98 6.14
C GLU A 41 -8.34 2.78 5.36
N ILE A 42 -9.21 3.03 4.38
CA ILE A 42 -9.74 1.99 3.48
C ILE A 42 -8.60 1.36 2.67
N LEU A 43 -7.74 2.18 2.06
CA LEU A 43 -6.60 1.69 1.30
C LEU A 43 -5.65 0.87 2.20
N ARG A 44 -5.36 1.36 3.41
CA ARG A 44 -4.51 0.67 4.38
C ARG A 44 -5.11 -0.68 4.77
N LYS A 45 -6.42 -0.77 5.01
CA LYS A 45 -7.09 -2.02 5.37
C LYS A 45 -7.05 -3.03 4.22
N SER A 46 -7.32 -2.61 2.99
CA SER A 46 -7.22 -3.47 1.80
C SER A 46 -5.76 -3.86 1.51
N LEU A 47 -4.79 -3.02 1.86
CA LEU A 47 -3.37 -3.33 1.73
C LEU A 47 -2.79 -4.17 2.87
N SER A 48 -3.49 -4.32 3.99
CA SER A 48 -3.07 -5.26 5.04
C SER A 48 -3.02 -6.70 4.53
N GLU A 49 -3.93 -7.07 3.62
CA GLU A 49 -3.86 -8.34 2.88
C GLU A 49 -2.57 -8.43 2.05
N THR A 50 -2.03 -7.29 1.58
CA THR A 50 -0.74 -7.22 0.88
C THR A 50 0.44 -7.61 1.80
N GLY A 51 0.30 -7.42 3.11
CA GLY A 51 1.25 -7.90 4.11
C GLY A 51 1.36 -9.43 4.15
N GLU A 52 0.26 -10.15 3.87
CA GLU A 52 0.28 -11.62 3.74
C GLU A 52 1.10 -12.06 2.51
N TYR A 53 1.16 -11.24 1.45
CA TYR A 53 2.02 -11.54 0.29
C TYR A 53 3.50 -11.45 0.65
N VAL A 54 3.90 -10.48 1.47
CA VAL A 54 5.29 -10.37 1.95
C VAL A 54 5.66 -11.59 2.81
N TYR A 55 4.72 -12.09 3.61
CA TYR A 55 4.90 -13.30 4.39
C TYR A 55 5.07 -14.55 3.51
N GLU A 56 4.20 -14.72 2.50
CA GLU A 56 4.31 -15.83 1.55
C GLU A 56 5.57 -15.73 0.67
N LEU A 57 6.03 -14.53 0.32
CA LEU A 57 7.32 -14.29 -0.36
C LEU A 57 8.51 -14.76 0.49
N ASN A 58 8.48 -14.48 1.80
CA ASN A 58 9.55 -14.95 2.71
C ASN A 58 9.61 -16.48 2.77
N LYS A 59 8.46 -17.17 2.78
CA LYS A 59 8.43 -18.64 2.73
C LYS A 59 9.05 -19.19 1.45
N ILE A 60 8.75 -18.58 0.31
CA ILE A 60 9.32 -18.97 -0.98
C ILE A 60 10.84 -18.77 -0.98
N GLY A 61 11.32 -17.61 -0.50
CA GLY A 61 12.75 -17.35 -0.36
C GLY A 61 13.47 -18.39 0.49
N ASN A 62 12.85 -18.80 1.61
CA ASN A 62 13.37 -19.86 2.47
C ASN A 62 13.41 -21.22 1.76
N ASN A 63 12.38 -21.59 1.01
CA ASN A 63 12.35 -22.84 0.25
C ASN A 63 13.41 -22.87 -0.86
N ILE A 64 13.63 -21.75 -1.57
CA ILE A 64 14.68 -21.59 -2.58
C ILE A 64 16.07 -21.75 -1.94
N ASN A 65 16.29 -21.14 -0.78
CA ASN A 65 17.56 -21.27 -0.05
C ASN A 65 17.82 -22.72 0.36
N GLN A 66 16.81 -23.44 0.85
CA GLN A 66 16.96 -24.86 1.23
C GLN A 66 17.35 -25.72 0.03
N ILE A 67 16.72 -25.51 -1.14
CA ILE A 67 17.04 -26.26 -2.35
C ILE A 67 18.45 -25.93 -2.84
N SER A 68 18.85 -24.66 -2.75
CA SER A 68 20.22 -24.21 -3.09
C SER A 68 21.28 -24.82 -2.15
N HIS A 69 20.98 -24.92 -0.85
CA HIS A 69 21.86 -25.60 0.10
C HIS A 69 21.97 -27.10 -0.17
N LYS A 70 20.85 -27.78 -0.46
CA LYS A 70 20.84 -29.21 -0.83
C LYS A 70 21.65 -29.45 -2.11
N LEU A 71 21.44 -28.61 -3.12
CA LEU A 71 22.23 -28.57 -4.36
C LEU A 71 23.73 -28.50 -4.11
N ASN A 72 24.17 -27.56 -3.27
CA ASN A 72 25.57 -27.37 -2.93
C ASN A 72 26.18 -28.53 -2.11
N GLN A 73 25.34 -29.38 -1.50
CA GLN A 73 25.79 -30.50 -0.64
C GLN A 73 25.82 -31.84 -1.37
N THR A 74 24.91 -32.09 -2.32
CA THR A 74 24.72 -33.43 -2.90
C THR A 74 24.97 -33.53 -4.40
N ASP A 75 25.17 -32.41 -5.12
CA ASP A 75 25.38 -32.34 -6.59
C ASP A 75 24.29 -33.06 -7.42
N ILE A 76 23.14 -33.35 -6.80
CA ILE A 76 22.01 -34.09 -7.36
C ILE A 76 20.74 -33.31 -7.06
N VAL A 77 19.97 -32.98 -8.11
CA VAL A 77 18.62 -32.40 -8.00
C VAL A 77 17.60 -33.39 -8.50
N GLU A 78 16.67 -33.76 -7.63
CA GLU A 78 15.53 -34.57 -8.04
C GLU A 78 14.54 -33.70 -8.84
N LYS A 79 14.02 -34.25 -9.93
CA LYS A 79 13.10 -33.55 -10.85
C LYS A 79 11.85 -33.05 -10.12
N GLU A 80 11.46 -33.74 -9.06
CA GLU A 80 10.37 -33.41 -8.15
C GLU A 80 10.64 -32.13 -7.34
N ASP A 81 11.88 -31.87 -6.89
CA ASP A 81 12.25 -30.64 -6.18
C ASP A 81 12.08 -29.40 -7.09
N VAL A 82 12.46 -29.52 -8.36
CA VAL A 82 12.28 -28.44 -9.37
C VAL A 82 10.80 -28.24 -9.70
N LYS A 83 10.02 -29.32 -9.87
CA LYS A 83 8.57 -29.21 -10.11
C LYS A 83 7.86 -28.53 -8.95
N TYR A 84 8.24 -28.83 -7.71
CA TYR A 84 7.71 -28.19 -6.52
C TYR A 84 7.98 -26.68 -6.54
N LEU A 85 9.22 -26.26 -6.78
CA LEU A 85 9.59 -24.85 -6.93
C LEU A 85 8.78 -24.12 -7.99
N VAL A 86 8.65 -24.72 -9.19
CA VAL A 86 7.86 -24.15 -10.29
C VAL A 86 6.39 -23.99 -9.89
N SER A 87 5.84 -24.91 -9.09
CA SER A 87 4.47 -24.81 -8.59
C SER A 87 4.29 -23.66 -7.60
N GLU A 88 5.24 -23.47 -6.68
CA GLU A 88 5.22 -22.37 -5.72
C GLU A 88 5.38 -21.01 -6.43
N PHE A 89 6.25 -20.93 -7.44
CA PHE A 89 6.41 -19.75 -8.28
C PHE A 89 5.12 -19.38 -9.05
N LYS A 90 4.38 -20.38 -9.53
CA LYS A 90 3.08 -20.15 -10.19
C LYS A 90 2.04 -19.60 -9.21
N LYS A 91 1.96 -20.15 -8.00
CA LYS A 91 1.07 -19.62 -6.93
C LYS A 91 1.41 -18.18 -6.60
N MET A 92 2.70 -17.87 -6.48
CA MET A 92 3.18 -16.50 -6.25
C MET A 92 2.74 -15.53 -7.35
N LYS A 93 2.89 -15.91 -8.62
CA LYS A 93 2.45 -15.07 -9.74
C LYS A 93 0.95 -14.77 -9.68
N ILE A 94 0.13 -15.76 -9.37
CA ILE A 94 -1.33 -15.59 -9.23
C ILE A 94 -1.65 -14.63 -8.09
N ASN A 95 -0.99 -14.83 -6.96
CA ASN A 95 -1.12 -13.99 -5.79
C ASN A 95 -0.74 -12.52 -6.12
N TYR A 96 0.44 -12.29 -6.67
CA TYR A 96 0.89 -10.95 -7.07
C TYR A 96 -0.13 -10.22 -7.98
N LEU A 97 -0.67 -10.92 -8.97
CA LEU A 97 -1.68 -10.35 -9.88
C LEU A 97 -2.98 -9.96 -9.15
N LYS A 98 -3.42 -10.75 -8.17
CA LYS A 98 -4.59 -10.41 -7.33
C LYS A 98 -4.35 -9.15 -6.50
N ALA A 99 -3.18 -9.05 -5.86
CA ALA A 99 -2.81 -7.85 -5.11
C ALA A 99 -2.81 -6.59 -5.98
N GLN A 100 -2.24 -6.68 -7.18
CA GLN A 100 -2.22 -5.58 -8.15
C GLN A 100 -3.65 -5.16 -8.54
N GLN A 101 -4.54 -6.12 -8.72
CA GLN A 101 -5.93 -5.84 -9.08
C GLN A 101 -6.71 -5.18 -7.94
N ILE A 102 -6.53 -5.63 -6.70
CA ILE A 102 -7.13 -5.01 -5.51
C ILE A 102 -6.64 -3.57 -5.36
N LEU A 103 -5.33 -3.34 -5.50
CA LEU A 103 -4.75 -1.99 -5.44
C LEU A 103 -5.38 -1.05 -6.48
N LEU A 104 -5.50 -1.51 -7.73
CA LEU A 104 -6.12 -0.73 -8.80
C LEU A 104 -7.60 -0.42 -8.52
N GLN A 105 -8.34 -1.36 -7.94
CA GLN A 105 -9.74 -1.14 -7.56
C GLN A 105 -9.87 -0.08 -6.46
N GLU A 106 -9.01 -0.12 -5.44
CA GLU A 106 -9.04 0.87 -4.36
C GLU A 106 -8.61 2.26 -4.82
N ILE A 107 -7.58 2.36 -5.66
CA ILE A 107 -7.19 3.65 -6.28
C ILE A 107 -8.36 4.24 -7.08
N ASN A 108 -9.06 3.42 -7.86
CA ASN A 108 -10.22 3.89 -8.64
C ASN A 108 -11.40 4.34 -7.77
N LYS A 109 -11.61 3.74 -6.59
CA LYS A 109 -12.63 4.21 -5.64
C LYS A 109 -12.28 5.60 -5.12
N LEU A 110 -11.00 5.83 -4.79
CA LEU A 110 -10.54 7.12 -4.29
C LEU A 110 -10.66 8.23 -5.36
N THR A 111 -10.36 7.94 -6.62
CA THR A 111 -10.39 8.92 -7.71
C THR A 111 -11.79 9.21 -8.29
N ARG A 112 -12.78 8.35 -8.08
CA ARG A 112 -14.19 8.56 -8.53
C ARG A 112 -15.03 9.38 -7.56
N THR A 113 -14.47 9.84 -6.45
CA THR A 113 -15.19 10.63 -5.43
C THR A 113 -15.13 12.15 -5.67
N GLU A 114 -14.61 12.59 -6.82
CA GLU A 114 -14.67 13.98 -7.31
C GLU A 114 -15.81 14.18 -8.31
#